data_AF-A0A016W115-F1
#
_entry.id   AF-A0A016W115-F1
#
_cell.length_a   1.000
_cell.length_b   1.000
_cell.length_c   1.000
_cell.angle_alpha   90.00
_cell.angle_beta   90.00
_cell.angle_gamma   90.00
#
_symmetry.space_group_name_H-M   'P 1'
#
loop_
_entity.id
_entity.type
_entity.pdbx_description
1 polymer ?
#
loop_
_entity_poly.entity_id
_entity_poly.type
_entity_poly.pdbx_seq_one_letter_code
_entity_poly.pdbx_strand_id
1 'polypeptide(L)'
;MPEQPFLLKNVKQKLTRQLNILANLVREADEFREPWNFPTQEADLDLFLSSNQVIIKNLISKLEQKREAISEYHALCNCTINDIVQEDKTDIESQFDEYWEDKKGETLLAQAEEVERKLEKRLIELECQEVTLQQELTRRHVNETSSQHQPSQTPEQFDFNTVVSSQ
;
A
#
# COMPACT_ATOMS: atom_id res chain seq x y z
N MET A 1 23.43 19.36 32.64
CA MET A 1 22.80 18.03 32.83
C MET A 1 23.90 16.99 32.78
N PRO A 2 23.91 15.94 33.61
CA PRO A 2 24.93 14.92 33.47
C PRO A 2 24.68 14.17 32.16
N GLU A 3 25.64 14.24 31.24
CA GLU A 3 25.66 13.41 30.03
C GLU A 3 25.69 11.95 30.47
N GLN A 4 24.64 11.18 30.13
CA GLN A 4 24.69 9.75 30.34
C GLN A 4 25.79 9.17 29.45
N PRO A 5 26.70 8.34 29.99
CA PRO A 5 27.75 7.73 29.19
C PRO A 5 27.13 6.91 28.06
N PHE A 6 27.71 7.00 26.86
CA PHE A 6 27.30 6.22 25.72
C PHE A 6 27.49 4.72 26.01
N LEU A 7 26.39 4.00 26.14
CA LEU A 7 26.40 2.57 26.41
C LEU A 7 26.10 1.80 25.12
N LEU A 8 27.16 1.40 24.41
CA LEU A 8 27.08 0.65 23.15
C LEU A 8 26.13 -0.56 23.24
N LYS A 9 26.14 -1.27 24.38
CA LYS A 9 25.22 -2.38 24.63
C LYS A 9 23.73 -1.99 24.52
N ASN A 10 23.34 -0.85 25.08
CA ASN A 10 21.96 -0.39 25.06
C ASN A 10 21.55 0.04 23.64
N VAL A 11 22.48 0.68 22.92
CA VAL A 11 22.28 1.06 21.52
C VAL A 11 22.04 -0.19 20.66
N LYS A 12 22.92 -1.20 20.77
CA LYS A 12 22.79 -2.49 20.07
C LYS A 12 21.44 -3.15 20.36
N GLN A 13 21.03 -3.22 21.64
CA GLN A 13 19.72 -3.78 22.00
C GLN A 13 18.55 -3.03 21.38
N LYS A 14 18.59 -1.69 21.41
CA LYS A 14 17.52 -0.86 20.82
C LYS A 14 17.46 -1.04 19.30
N LEU A 15 18.59 -0.98 18.60
CA LEU A 15 18.66 -1.22 17.15
C LEU A 15 18.16 -2.62 16.80
N THR A 16 18.56 -3.66 17.53
CA THR A 16 18.09 -5.04 17.29
C THR A 16 16.57 -5.10 17.35
N ARG A 17 15.94 -4.46 18.35
CA ARG A 17 14.48 -4.42 18.44
C ARG A 17 13.85 -3.70 17.26
N GLN A 18 14.41 -2.57 16.82
CA GLN A 18 13.88 -1.80 15.70
C GLN A 18 14.00 -2.57 14.38
N LEU A 19 15.17 -3.15 14.10
CA LEU A 19 15.43 -3.97 12.92
C LEU A 19 14.51 -5.20 12.88
N ASN A 20 14.29 -5.87 14.01
CA ASN A 20 13.34 -7.00 14.07
C ASN A 20 11.90 -6.58 13.73
N ILE A 21 11.47 -5.39 14.14
CA ILE A 21 10.15 -4.87 13.76
C ILE A 21 10.10 -4.62 12.25
N LEU A 22 11.14 -3.99 11.68
CA LEU A 22 11.22 -3.75 10.24
C LEU A 22 11.20 -5.06 9.43
N ALA A 23 11.97 -6.06 9.86
CA ALA A 23 11.98 -7.38 9.23
C ALA A 23 10.61 -8.07 9.26
N ASN A 24 9.84 -7.86 10.34
CA ASN A 24 8.48 -8.38 10.41
C ASN A 24 7.53 -7.67 9.44
N LEU A 25 7.64 -6.35 9.28
CA LEU A 25 6.85 -5.59 8.30
C LEU A 25 7.18 -6.01 6.86
N VAL A 26 8.47 -6.20 6.56
CA VAL A 26 8.94 -6.71 5.26
C VAL A 26 8.31 -8.08 4.95
N ARG A 27 8.23 -8.96 5.96
CA ARG A 27 7.60 -10.27 5.83
C ARG A 27 6.07 -10.20 5.74
N GLU A 28 5.42 -9.28 6.41
CA GLU A 28 3.97 -9.03 6.27
C GLU A 28 3.61 -8.65 4.83
N ALA A 29 4.49 -7.90 4.16
CA ALA A 29 4.29 -7.53 2.76
C ALA A 29 4.28 -8.73 1.79
N ASP A 30 4.81 -9.90 2.20
CA ASP A 30 4.76 -11.12 1.40
C ASP A 30 3.32 -11.63 1.17
N GLU A 31 2.36 -11.17 1.98
CA GLU A 31 0.94 -11.50 1.80
C GLU A 31 0.35 -10.89 0.52
N PHE A 32 0.98 -9.84 -0.03
CA PHE A 32 0.52 -9.10 -1.21
C PHE A 32 1.26 -9.46 -2.50
N ARG A 33 1.93 -10.62 -2.51
CA ARG A 33 2.68 -11.14 -3.66
C ARG A 33 1.80 -11.29 -4.91
N GLU A 34 2.46 -11.26 -6.06
CA GLU A 34 1.84 -11.42 -7.37
C GLU A 34 1.59 -12.89 -7.74
N PRO A 35 0.56 -13.21 -8.55
CA PRO A 35 -0.49 -12.31 -9.05
C PRO A 35 -1.63 -12.10 -8.02
N TRP A 36 -2.50 -11.10 -8.26
CA TRP A 36 -3.74 -10.96 -7.49
C TRP A 36 -4.69 -12.13 -7.75
N ASN A 37 -5.36 -12.60 -6.70
CA ASN A 37 -6.48 -13.54 -6.79
C ASN A 37 -7.79 -12.78 -6.52
N PHE A 38 -8.28 -12.07 -7.54
CA PHE A 38 -9.50 -11.29 -7.40
C PHE A 38 -10.74 -12.18 -7.22
N PRO A 39 -11.66 -11.81 -6.32
CA PRO A 39 -12.96 -12.47 -6.22
C PRO A 39 -13.77 -12.30 -7.52
N THR A 40 -14.56 -13.31 -7.86
CA THR A 40 -15.44 -13.28 -9.04
C THR A 40 -16.82 -12.70 -8.74
N GLN A 41 -17.23 -12.66 -7.47
CA GLN A 41 -18.49 -12.07 -7.04
C GLN A 41 -18.30 -10.57 -6.81
N GLU A 42 -19.26 -9.77 -7.28
CA GLU A 42 -19.16 -8.31 -7.27
C GLU A 42 -19.04 -7.73 -5.85
N ALA A 43 -19.87 -8.21 -4.92
CA ALA A 43 -19.83 -7.76 -3.52
C ALA A 43 -18.52 -8.15 -2.82
N ASP A 44 -17.99 -9.33 -3.12
CA ASP A 44 -16.72 -9.79 -2.55
C ASP A 44 -15.53 -9.02 -3.16
N LEU A 45 -15.63 -8.63 -4.44
CA LEU A 45 -14.62 -7.83 -5.13
C LEU A 45 -14.54 -6.41 -4.54
N ASP A 46 -15.67 -5.74 -4.32
CA ASP A 46 -15.70 -4.40 -3.71
C ASP A 46 -15.09 -4.40 -2.30
N LEU A 47 -15.46 -5.38 -1.47
CA LEU A 47 -14.87 -5.56 -0.15
C LEU A 47 -13.37 -5.84 -0.23
N PHE A 48 -12.95 -6.72 -1.15
CA PHE A 48 -11.54 -7.05 -1.36
C PHE A 48 -10.72 -5.83 -1.76
N LEU A 49 -11.20 -5.03 -2.71
CA LEU A 49 -10.49 -3.84 -3.17
C LEU A 49 -10.34 -2.82 -2.05
N SER A 50 -11.45 -2.46 -1.40
CA SER A 50 -11.45 -1.47 -0.31
C SER A 50 -10.59 -1.92 0.88
N SER A 51 -10.67 -3.19 1.30
CA SER A 51 -9.89 -3.70 2.42
C SER A 51 -8.39 -3.73 2.11
N ASN A 52 -8.01 -4.29 0.95
CA ASN A 52 -6.59 -4.45 0.61
C ASN A 52 -5.92 -3.10 0.36
N GLN A 53 -6.62 -2.11 -0.24
CA GLN A 53 -6.07 -0.77 -0.38
C GLN A 53 -5.74 -0.15 0.98
N VAL A 54 -6.65 -0.25 1.95
CA VAL A 54 -6.42 0.29 3.31
C VAL A 54 -5.26 -0.43 3.99
N ILE A 55 -5.20 -1.76 3.90
CA ILE A 55 -4.12 -2.54 4.52
C ILE A 55 -2.77 -2.19 3.89
N ILE A 56 -2.68 -2.13 2.56
CA ILE A 56 -1.46 -1.77 1.83
C ILE A 56 -1.01 -0.35 2.17
N LYS A 57 -1.92 0.65 2.14
CA LYS A 57 -1.61 2.04 2.52
C LYS A 57 -1.05 2.12 3.94
N ASN A 58 -1.64 1.40 4.88
CA ASN A 58 -1.15 1.33 6.25
C ASN A 58 0.22 0.65 6.36
N LEU A 59 0.46 -0.42 5.59
CA LEU A 59 1.73 -1.14 5.63
C LEU A 59 2.88 -0.30 5.03
N ILE A 60 2.64 0.38 3.90
CA ILE A 60 3.57 1.35 3.29
C ILE A 60 3.97 2.40 4.34
N SER A 61 2.99 3.05 4.96
CA SER A 61 3.27 4.11 5.95
C SER A 61 4.06 3.58 7.16
N LYS A 62 3.78 2.36 7.63
CA LYS A 62 4.55 1.74 8.72
C LYS A 62 5.98 1.41 8.31
N LEU A 63 6.22 0.93 7.09
CA LEU A 63 7.55 0.64 6.55
C LEU A 63 8.37 1.93 6.47
N GLU A 64 7.81 2.99 5.87
CA GLU A 64 8.43 4.31 5.73
C GLU A 64 8.85 4.87 7.08
N GLN A 65 7.90 5.01 8.02
CA GLN A 65 8.14 5.56 9.35
C GLN A 65 9.21 4.76 10.10
N LYS A 66 9.22 3.43 9.92
CA LYS A 66 10.17 2.57 10.62
C LYS A 66 11.57 2.64 10.03
N ARG A 67 11.68 2.71 8.70
CA ARG A 67 12.94 2.91 7.98
C ARG A 67 13.56 4.24 8.40
N GLU A 68 12.80 5.33 8.33
CA GLU A 68 13.26 6.67 8.71
C GLU A 68 13.74 6.71 10.17
N ALA A 69 12.94 6.20 11.11
CA ALA A 69 13.30 6.16 12.52
C ALA A 69 14.59 5.34 12.80
N ILE A 70 14.85 4.27 12.04
CA ILE A 70 16.08 3.49 12.16
C ILE A 70 17.27 4.28 11.59
N SER A 71 17.12 4.87 10.41
CA SER A 71 18.16 5.67 9.75
C SER A 71 18.56 6.88 10.61
N GLU A 72 17.59 7.62 11.15
CA GLU A 72 17.82 8.74 12.06
C GLU A 72 18.54 8.30 13.34
N TYR A 73 18.10 7.18 13.93
CA TYR A 73 18.73 6.68 15.15
C TYR A 73 20.15 6.18 14.91
N HIS A 74 20.40 5.51 13.78
CA HIS A 74 21.75 5.09 13.37
C HIS A 74 22.66 6.30 13.15
N ALA A 75 22.19 7.33 12.43
CA ALA A 75 22.93 8.57 12.23
C ALA A 75 23.23 9.28 13.57
N LEU A 76 22.27 9.35 14.48
CA LEU A 76 22.47 9.89 15.82
C LEU A 76 23.54 9.12 16.61
N CYS A 77 23.55 7.79 16.50
CA CYS A 77 24.58 6.97 17.15
C CYS A 77 25.97 7.29 16.59
N ASN A 78 26.11 7.41 15.27
CA ASN A 78 27.38 7.78 14.64
C ASN A 78 27.84 9.19 15.04
N CYS A 79 26.93 10.16 15.13
CA CYS A 79 27.27 11.49 15.67
C CYS A 79 27.75 11.38 17.12
N THR A 80 27.03 10.63 17.96
CA THR A 80 27.38 10.48 19.39
C THR A 80 28.74 9.78 19.57
N ILE A 81 29.02 8.73 18.79
CA ILE A 81 30.31 8.03 18.80
C ILE A 81 31.44 8.98 18.38
N ASN A 82 31.17 9.85 17.41
CA ASN A 82 32.16 10.80 16.93
C ASN A 82 32.63 11.78 17.99
N ASP A 83 31.77 12.10 18.96
CA ASP A 83 32.02 13.02 20.07
C ASP A 83 32.70 12.36 21.29
N ILE A 84 32.90 11.03 21.27
CA ILE A 84 33.59 10.29 22.35
C ILE A 84 35.10 10.62 22.35
N VAL A 85 35.71 10.60 23.54
CA VAL A 85 37.16 10.76 23.74
C VAL A 85 37.94 9.72 22.91
N GLN A 86 38.99 10.18 22.23
CA GLN A 86 39.79 9.41 21.26
C GLN A 86 40.24 8.01 21.71
N GLU A 87 40.56 7.83 22.99
CA GLU A 87 41.15 6.59 23.53
C GLU A 87 40.17 5.40 23.45
N ASP A 88 38.87 5.63 23.66
CA ASP A 88 37.81 4.60 23.56
C ASP A 88 37.05 4.63 22.23
N LYS A 89 37.17 5.73 21.47
CA LYS A 89 36.37 5.97 20.25
C LYS A 89 36.55 4.89 19.20
N THR A 90 37.79 4.55 18.85
CA THR A 90 38.09 3.64 17.73
C THR A 90 37.53 2.24 17.96
N ASP A 91 37.60 1.74 19.21
CA ASP A 91 37.05 0.44 19.57
C ASP A 91 35.52 0.44 19.55
N ILE A 92 34.89 1.49 20.09
CA ILE A 92 33.43 1.64 20.09
C ILE A 92 32.87 1.75 18.67
N GLU A 93 33.52 2.53 17.81
CA GLU A 93 33.16 2.73 16.40
C GLU A 93 33.26 1.40 15.63
N SER A 94 34.40 0.71 15.72
CA SER A 94 34.58 -0.60 15.08
C SER A 94 33.52 -1.62 15.54
N GLN A 95 33.26 -1.70 16.84
CA GLN A 95 32.25 -2.61 17.37
C GLN A 95 30.81 -2.25 16.98
N PHE A 96 30.54 -0.97 16.69
CA PHE A 96 29.24 -0.51 16.24
C PHE A 96 29.03 -0.85 14.76
N ASP A 97 30.03 -0.57 13.92
CA ASP A 97 30.02 -0.88 12.48
C ASP A 97 29.91 -2.39 12.25
N GLU A 98 30.73 -3.21 12.93
CA GLU A 98 30.64 -4.67 12.87
C GLU A 98 29.25 -5.19 13.25
N TYR A 99 28.62 -4.56 14.25
CA TYR A 99 27.27 -4.92 14.66
C TYR A 99 26.23 -4.55 13.60
N TRP A 100 26.37 -3.37 12.98
CA TRP A 100 25.47 -2.93 11.91
C TRP A 100 25.52 -3.87 10.70
N GLU A 101 26.73 -4.27 10.31
CA GLU A 101 27.00 -5.24 9.25
C GLU A 101 26.48 -6.64 9.60
N ASP A 102 26.74 -7.15 10.82
CA ASP A 102 26.22 -8.46 11.28
C ASP A 102 24.69 -8.52 11.23
N LYS A 103 24.04 -7.41 11.63
CA LYS A 103 22.58 -7.31 11.57
C LYS A 103 22.05 -6.98 10.18
N LYS A 104 22.93 -6.81 9.19
CA LYS A 104 22.60 -6.46 7.81
C LYS A 104 21.69 -5.22 7.76
N GLY A 105 21.98 -4.22 8.60
CA GLY A 105 21.11 -3.07 8.79
C GLY A 105 20.81 -2.35 7.48
N GLU A 106 21.84 -2.03 6.71
CA GLU A 106 21.71 -1.37 5.40
C GLU A 106 20.92 -2.21 4.40
N THR A 107 21.21 -3.52 4.34
CA THR A 107 20.49 -4.44 3.46
C THR A 107 19.00 -4.49 3.81
N LEU A 108 18.65 -4.51 5.09
CA LEU A 108 17.25 -4.55 5.52
C LEU A 108 16.50 -3.24 5.20
N LEU A 109 17.16 -2.09 5.34
CA LEU A 109 16.59 -0.80 4.95
C LEU A 109 16.30 -0.76 3.44
N ALA A 110 17.26 -1.21 2.62
CA ALA A 110 17.08 -1.30 1.17
C ALA A 110 15.98 -2.30 0.77
N GLN A 111 15.89 -3.45 1.46
CA GLN A 111 14.80 -4.41 1.24
C GLN A 111 13.44 -3.83 1.57
N ALA A 112 13.34 -3.06 2.66
CA ALA A 112 12.09 -2.40 3.04
C ALA A 112 11.65 -1.37 1.99
N GLU A 113 12.58 -0.57 1.46
CA GLU A 113 12.29 0.36 0.35
C GLU A 113 11.83 -0.37 -0.92
N GLU A 114 12.48 -1.46 -1.28
CA GLU A 114 12.06 -2.25 -2.45
C GLU A 114 10.66 -2.86 -2.27
N VAL A 115 10.34 -3.32 -1.07
CA VAL A 115 9.01 -3.84 -0.73
C VAL A 115 7.95 -2.74 -0.74
N GLU A 116 8.27 -1.54 -0.25
CA GLU A 116 7.41 -0.36 -0.31
C GLU A 116 7.01 -0.03 -1.75
N ARG A 117 7.98 0.07 -2.67
CA ARG A 117 7.69 0.30 -4.10
C ARG A 117 6.83 -0.79 -4.72
N LYS A 118 7.03 -2.05 -4.31
CA LYS A 118 6.17 -3.16 -4.75
C LYS A 118 4.75 -2.97 -4.25
N LEU A 119 4.57 -2.64 -2.97
CA LEU A 119 3.26 -2.36 -2.39
C LEU A 119 2.56 -1.18 -3.06
N GLU A 120 3.28 -0.11 -3.40
CA GLU A 120 2.75 1.02 -4.18
C GLU A 120 2.23 0.58 -5.55
N LYS A 121 3.00 -0.25 -6.27
CA LYS A 121 2.55 -0.83 -7.54
C LYS A 121 1.26 -1.64 -7.34
N ARG A 122 1.20 -2.48 -6.30
CA ARG A 122 0.02 -3.29 -5.98
C ARG A 122 -1.19 -2.41 -5.63
N LEU A 123 -0.97 -1.28 -4.96
CA LEU A 123 -2.02 -0.30 -4.68
C LEU A 123 -2.59 0.28 -5.97
N ILE A 124 -1.74 0.67 -6.93
CA ILE A 124 -2.18 1.19 -8.23
C ILE A 124 -3.02 0.15 -8.98
N GLU A 125 -2.63 -1.11 -8.95
CA GLU A 125 -3.40 -2.20 -9.57
C GLU A 125 -4.79 -2.34 -8.96
N LEU A 126 -4.92 -2.23 -7.64
CA LEU A 126 -6.23 -2.24 -6.96
C LEU A 126 -7.07 -1.03 -7.34
N GLU A 127 -6.48 0.16 -7.39
CA GLU A 127 -7.17 1.40 -7.79
C GLU A 127 -7.65 1.33 -9.26
N CYS A 128 -6.84 0.75 -10.16
CA CYS A 128 -7.26 0.50 -11.55
C CYS A 128 -8.44 -0.47 -11.63
N GLN A 129 -8.42 -1.53 -10.83
CA GLN A 129 -9.50 -2.51 -10.78
C GLN A 129 -10.79 -1.90 -10.22
N GLU A 130 -10.69 -1.05 -9.21
CA GLU A 130 -11.82 -0.30 -8.63
C GLU A 130 -12.46 0.65 -9.65
N VAL A 131 -11.65 1.43 -10.36
CA VAL A 131 -12.15 2.33 -11.42
C VAL A 131 -12.87 1.54 -12.52
N THR A 132 -12.32 0.39 -12.90
CA THR A 132 -12.95 -0.48 -13.91
C THR A 132 -14.31 -0.97 -13.43
N LEU A 133 -14.41 -1.43 -12.18
CA LEU A 133 -15.66 -1.88 -11.57
C LEU A 133 -16.71 -0.76 -11.55
N GLN A 134 -16.34 0.45 -11.11
CA GLN A 134 -17.24 1.61 -11.08
C GLN A 134 -17.76 2.00 -12.47
N GLN A 135 -16.91 1.92 -13.50
CA GLN A 135 -17.31 2.16 -14.89
C GLN A 135 -18.30 1.11 -15.40
N GLU A 136 -18.09 -0.17 -15.08
CA GLU A 136 -19.02 -1.24 -15.47
C GLU A 136 -20.40 -1.07 -14.83
N LEU A 137 -20.44 -0.73 -13.54
CA LEU A 137 -21.70 -0.46 -12.82
C LEU A 137 -22.46 0.70 -13.43
N THR A 138 -21.76 1.79 -13.75
CA THR A 138 -22.35 2.95 -14.41
C THR A 138 -22.93 2.59 -15.78
N ARG A 139 -22.22 1.77 -16.57
CA ARG A 139 -22.69 1.30 -17.88
C ARG A 139 -23.93 0.41 -17.78
N ARG A 140 -23.98 -0.52 -16.81
CA ARG A 140 -25.17 -1.37 -16.59
C ARG A 140 -26.38 -0.51 -16.24
N HIS A 141 -26.22 0.47 -15.34
CA HIS A 141 -27.28 1.36 -14.94
C HIS A 141 -27.85 2.20 -16.11
N VAL A 142 -26.99 2.71 -16.99
CA VAL A 142 -27.40 3.46 -18.19
C VAL A 142 -28.16 2.55 -19.18
N ASN A 143 -27.71 1.32 -19.36
CA ASN A 143 -28.36 0.36 -20.26
C ASN A 143 -29.74 -0.10 -19.73
N GLU A 144 -29.87 -0.30 -18.41
CA GLU A 144 -31.12 -0.68 -17.76
C GLU A 144 -32.16 0.45 -17.80
N THR A 145 -31.75 1.70 -17.55
CA THR A 145 -32.62 2.88 -17.61
C THR A 145 -33.04 3.24 -19.05
N SER A 146 -32.17 3.01 -20.03
CA SER A 146 -32.48 3.20 -21.46
C SER A 146 -33.43 2.13 -22.00
N SER A 147 -33.35 0.89 -21.51
CA SER A 147 -34.23 -0.21 -21.95
C SER A 147 -35.66 -0.10 -21.43
N GLN A 148 -35.91 0.70 -20.38
CA GLN A 148 -37.26 0.96 -19.86
C GLN A 148 -38.01 2.10 -20.58
N HIS A 149 -37.36 2.79 -21.55
CA HIS A 149 -37.97 3.87 -22.34
C HIS A 149 -38.30 3.47 -23.79
N GLN A 150 -38.81 2.26 -24.01
CA GLN A 150 -39.54 1.98 -25.26
C GLN A 150 -41.00 2.47 -25.12
N PRO A 151 -41.43 3.53 -25.83
CA PRO A 151 -42.85 3.84 -25.91
C PRO A 151 -43.53 2.73 -26.72
N SER A 152 -44.49 2.05 -26.10
CA SER A 152 -45.44 1.17 -26.76
C SER A 152 -46.15 1.93 -27.88
N GLN A 153 -45.70 1.79 -29.12
CA GLN A 153 -46.46 2.25 -30.27
C GLN A 153 -47.60 1.26 -30.52
N THR A 154 -48.76 1.56 -29.94
CA THR A 154 -50.04 0.98 -30.37
C THR A 154 -50.27 1.44 -31.81
N PRO A 155 -50.45 0.53 -32.79
CA PRO A 155 -50.82 0.94 -34.13
C PRO A 155 -52.31 1.28 -34.13
N GLU A 156 -52.66 2.57 -34.16
CA GLU A 156 -54.00 3.01 -34.52
C GLU A 156 -54.25 2.65 -35.99
N GLN A 157 -55.11 1.65 -36.20
CA GLN A 157 -55.71 1.37 -37.50
C GLN A 157 -56.62 2.55 -37.87
N PHE A 158 -56.17 3.37 -38.83
CA PHE A 158 -57.04 4.31 -39.52
C PHE A 158 -57.87 3.55 -40.56
N ASP A 159 -59.12 3.23 -40.23
CA ASP A 159 -60.13 2.79 -41.17
C ASP A 159 -60.55 3.97 -42.06
N PHE A 160 -60.07 3.98 -43.31
CA PHE A 160 -60.65 4.78 -44.37
C PHE A 160 -61.83 4.00 -44.98
N ASN A 161 -63.05 4.35 -44.59
CA ASN A 161 -64.24 3.94 -45.35
C ASN A 161 -64.86 5.15 -46.08
N THR A 162 -64.66 5.12 -47.39
CA THR A 162 -65.34 5.90 -48.41
C THR A 162 -66.84 5.62 -48.41
N VAL A 163 -67.67 6.67 -48.50
CA VAL A 163 -68.98 6.56 -49.17
C VAL A 163 -69.14 7.73 -50.13
N VAL A 164 -69.22 7.36 -51.41
CA VAL A 164 -69.69 8.15 -52.55
C VAL A 164 -71.21 8.00 -52.64
N SER A 165 -71.90 9.07 -53.05
CA SER A 165 -73.11 9.14 -53.92
C SER A 165 -73.95 10.37 -53.52
N SER A 166 -73.96 11.47 -54.27
CA SER A 166 -74.72 11.73 -55.52
C SER A 166 -76.24 11.74 -55.35
N GLN A 167 -76.83 12.94 -55.27
CA GLN A 167 -77.84 13.47 -56.19
C GLN A 167 -78.09 14.96 -55.93
#